data_AF-A0A2D4J7Y1-F1
#
_entry.id   AF-A0A2D4J7Y1-F1
#
_cell.length_a   1.000
_cell.length_b   1.000
_cell.length_c   1.000
_cell.angle_alpha   90.00
_cell.angle_beta   90.00
_cell.angle_gamma   90.00
#
_symmetry.space_group_name_H-M   'P 1'
#
loop_
_entity.id
_entity.type
_entity.pdbx_description
1 polymer ?
#
loop_
_entity_poly.entity_id
_entity_poly.type
_entity_poly.pdbx_seq_one_letter_code
_entity_poly.pdbx_strand_id
1 'polypeptide(L)'
;MFAFSFLGICLNYLRSLKSAQKASPAKLFFEQLTVMQYQLADDIPAALPFHLFPNVGHDSCGRVQIHLKLRCVLVPKSHAVNLRIHLPVPKTTLNFSQELSSPEQTAVLQPTTKSIEWIVPRMQGGSQLSAMFKLEVPGLTQAGLRELGPVNLSFEMPAHTCSGLQIRFLRFTGPEPTLPHRWVRYVTHSESYVIRLNAG
;
A
#
# COMPACT_ATOMS: atom_id res chain seq x y z
N MET A 1 -8.77 10.22 7.66
CA MET A 1 -7.97 9.95 8.86
C MET A 1 -6.88 8.97 8.48
N PHE A 2 -5.71 9.49 8.10
CA PHE A 2 -4.59 8.66 7.67
C PHE A 2 -3.78 8.27 8.91
N ALA A 3 -3.93 7.03 9.38
CA ALA A 3 -3.02 6.48 10.37
C ALA A 3 -1.72 6.12 9.64
N PHE A 4 -0.68 6.93 9.80
CA PHE A 4 0.66 6.59 9.33
C PHE A 4 1.45 6.05 10.51
N SER A 5 1.55 4.74 10.63
CA SER A 5 2.33 4.10 11.70
C SER A 5 3.26 3.06 11.09
N PHE A 6 4.56 3.27 11.26
CA PHE A 6 5.56 2.30 11.74
C PHE A 6 6.95 2.82 11.37
N LEU A 7 7.54 3.61 12.28
CA LEU A 7 8.99 3.82 12.28
C LEU A 7 9.60 2.70 13.13
N GLY A 8 9.80 1.53 12.53
CA GLY A 8 10.57 0.45 13.15
C GLY A 8 12.06 0.82 13.15
N ILE A 9 12.56 1.37 14.26
CA ILE A 9 14.01 1.48 14.47
C ILE A 9 14.48 0.13 15.03
N CYS A 10 14.94 -0.77 14.17
CA CYS A 10 15.60 -2.00 14.63
C CYS A 10 17.06 -1.69 15.01
N LEU A 11 17.35 -1.62 16.30
CA LEU A 11 18.72 -1.63 16.80
C LEU A 11 19.22 -3.08 16.86
N ASN A 12 20.06 -3.50 15.92
CA ASN A 12 20.80 -4.76 16.04
C ASN A 12 21.94 -4.58 17.06
N TYR A 13 21.73 -5.07 18.29
CA TYR A 13 22.77 -5.06 19.31
C TYR A 13 23.65 -6.32 19.20
N LEU A 14 24.76 -6.24 18.46
CA LEU A 14 25.77 -7.31 18.41
C LEU A 14 26.69 -7.21 19.65
N ARG A 15 26.44 -8.01 20.69
CA ARG A 15 27.43 -8.20 21.77
C ARG A 15 28.58 -9.07 21.27
N SER A 16 29.74 -8.49 21.00
CA SER A 16 30.98 -9.24 20.86
C SER A 16 31.58 -9.49 22.26
N LEU A 17 31.35 -10.69 22.82
CA LEU A 17 32.06 -11.12 24.02
C LEU A 17 33.41 -11.71 23.61
N LYS A 18 34.48 -10.92 23.69
CA LYS A 18 35.86 -11.41 23.71
C LYS A 18 36.44 -11.29 25.12
N SER A 19 36.09 -12.24 25.98
CA SER A 19 36.96 -12.72 27.06
C SER A 19 36.38 -14.01 27.66
N ALA A 20 37.18 -15.07 27.63
CA ALA A 20 37.07 -16.37 28.32
C ALA A 20 36.33 -16.30 29.69
N GLN A 21 35.55 -17.27 30.17
CA GLN A 21 35.63 -18.74 30.09
C GLN A 21 34.25 -19.32 30.48
N LYS A 22 33.79 -20.37 29.77
CA LYS A 22 32.81 -21.40 30.22
C LYS A 22 31.40 -20.94 30.65
N ALA A 23 30.47 -20.83 29.69
CA ALA A 23 29.05 -21.20 29.86
C ALA A 23 28.27 -21.11 28.53
N SER A 24 27.54 -22.20 28.20
CA SER A 24 26.31 -22.39 27.38
C SER A 24 26.01 -21.46 26.17
N PRO A 25 25.49 -21.98 25.03
CA PRO A 25 25.17 -21.16 23.86
C PRO A 25 24.09 -20.11 24.21
N ALA A 26 24.53 -18.86 24.34
CA ALA A 26 23.68 -17.72 24.64
C ALA A 26 22.70 -17.47 23.49
N LYS A 27 21.39 -17.56 23.80
CA LYS A 27 20.30 -17.10 22.94
C LYS A 27 20.53 -15.63 22.56
N LEU A 28 20.68 -15.37 21.27
CA LEU A 28 20.61 -14.03 20.69
C LEU A 28 19.16 -13.55 20.81
N PHE A 29 18.87 -12.69 21.79
CA PHE A 29 17.60 -11.99 21.89
C PHE A 29 17.59 -10.84 20.87
N PHE A 30 16.88 -11.03 19.75
CA PHE A 30 16.51 -9.96 18.82
C PHE A 30 15.17 -9.36 19.30
N GLU A 31 15.20 -8.45 20.28
CA GLU A 31 13.97 -7.75 20.67
C GLU A 31 13.82 -6.45 19.87
N GLN A 32 12.72 -6.37 19.12
CA GLN A 32 12.30 -5.16 18.42
C GLN A 32 11.58 -4.24 19.42
N LEU A 33 12.10 -3.03 19.64
CA LEU A 33 11.50 -2.05 20.54
C LEU A 33 10.88 -0.89 19.75
N THR A 34 9.63 -0.54 20.06
CA THR A 34 9.01 0.68 19.54
C THR A 34 9.49 1.88 20.36
N VAL A 35 10.25 2.77 19.74
CA VAL A 35 10.83 3.95 20.41
C VAL A 35 9.82 5.10 20.51
N MET A 36 9.00 5.31 19.46
CA MET A 36 8.06 6.42 19.39
C MET A 36 6.87 6.06 18.50
N GLN A 37 5.68 6.47 18.92
CA GLN A 37 4.48 6.55 18.08
C GLN A 37 4.04 8.01 18.02
N TYR A 38 3.67 8.46 16.83
CA TYR A 38 3.25 9.84 16.60
C TYR A 38 2.12 9.86 15.58
N GLN A 39 1.29 10.89 15.65
CA GLN A 39 0.19 11.14 14.72
C GLN A 39 0.29 12.59 14.26
N LEU A 40 0.06 12.82 12.96
CA LEU A 40 -0.06 14.18 12.42
C LEU A 40 -1.53 14.59 12.40
N ALA A 41 -1.77 15.87 12.65
CA ALA A 41 -3.06 16.50 12.44
C ALA A 41 -3.42 16.52 10.94
N ASP A 42 -4.70 16.73 10.63
CA ASP A 42 -5.30 16.48 9.30
C ASP A 42 -4.68 17.28 8.15
N ASP A 43 -3.97 18.39 8.42
CA ASP A 43 -3.23 19.15 7.41
C ASP A 43 -1.89 18.48 7.09
N ILE A 44 -1.94 17.41 6.30
CA ILE A 44 -0.75 16.80 5.71
C ILE A 44 -0.26 17.73 4.59
N PRO A 45 0.95 18.32 4.68
CA PRO A 45 1.47 19.21 3.64
C PRO A 45 1.84 18.47 2.34
N ALA A 46 1.85 17.13 2.37
CA ALA A 46 2.21 16.29 1.23
C ALA A 46 0.99 15.91 0.37
N ALA A 47 1.14 16.07 -0.95
CA ALA A 47 0.15 15.58 -1.92
C ALA A 47 -0.05 14.07 -1.79
N LEU A 48 -1.27 13.59 -2.10
CA LEU A 48 -1.57 12.17 -2.06
C LEU A 48 -0.68 11.39 -3.05
N PRO A 49 -0.16 10.21 -2.66
CA PRO A 49 0.81 9.47 -3.47
C PRO A 49 0.22 8.90 -4.76
N PHE A 50 -1.10 8.70 -4.81
CA PHE A 50 -1.82 8.13 -5.94
C PHE A 50 -3.05 8.95 -6.30
N HIS A 51 -3.44 8.90 -7.56
CA HIS A 51 -4.75 9.37 -8.01
C HIS A 51 -5.36 8.31 -8.90
N LEU A 52 -6.61 7.93 -8.61
CA LEU A 52 -7.37 6.99 -9.42
C LEU A 52 -8.42 7.76 -10.22
N PHE A 53 -8.41 7.57 -11.53
CA PHE A 53 -9.38 8.14 -12.47
C PHE A 53 -10.27 7.01 -12.97
N PRO A 54 -11.47 6.84 -12.39
CA PRO A 54 -12.42 5.85 -12.86
C PRO A 54 -13.26 6.38 -14.01
N ASN A 55 -13.63 5.48 -14.93
CA ASN A 55 -14.66 5.69 -15.93
C ASN A 55 -15.51 4.42 -16.00
N VAL A 56 -16.80 4.55 -15.71
CA VAL A 56 -17.75 3.44 -15.69
C VAL A 56 -18.75 3.64 -16.82
N GLY A 57 -18.76 2.71 -17.76
CA GLY A 57 -19.77 2.57 -18.80
C GLY A 57 -20.66 1.37 -18.52
N HIS A 58 -21.92 1.44 -18.94
CA HIS A 58 -22.87 0.33 -18.85
C HIS A 58 -23.89 0.41 -19.97
N ASP A 59 -24.51 -0.71 -20.30
CA ASP A 59 -25.62 -0.78 -21.23
C ASP A 59 -26.88 -1.40 -20.62
N SER A 60 -28.00 -1.29 -21.33
CA SER A 60 -29.29 -1.86 -20.91
C SER A 60 -29.33 -3.39 -20.91
N CYS A 61 -28.31 -4.05 -21.47
CA CYS A 61 -28.18 -5.51 -21.49
C CYS A 61 -27.46 -6.05 -20.24
N GLY A 62 -26.98 -5.16 -19.36
CA GLY A 62 -26.29 -5.53 -18.13
C GLY A 62 -24.79 -5.74 -18.30
N ARG A 63 -24.20 -5.29 -19.42
CA ARG A 63 -22.75 -5.25 -19.57
C ARG A 63 -22.22 -4.00 -18.89
N VAL A 64 -21.26 -4.16 -18.00
CA VAL A 64 -20.60 -3.07 -17.28
C VAL A 64 -19.12 -3.07 -17.65
N GLN A 65 -18.62 -1.91 -18.05
CA GLN A 65 -17.22 -1.71 -18.40
C GLN A 65 -16.61 -0.65 -17.47
N ILE A 66 -15.59 -1.05 -16.72
CA ILE A 66 -14.93 -0.23 -15.72
C ILE A 66 -13.50 -0.01 -16.17
N HIS A 67 -13.18 1.22 -16.54
CA HIS A 67 -11.81 1.63 -16.83
C HIS A 67 -11.23 2.36 -15.64
N LEU A 68 -10.18 1.80 -15.05
CA LEU A 68 -9.44 2.42 -13.97
C LEU A 68 -8.08 2.86 -14.46
N LYS A 69 -7.74 4.14 -14.23
CA LYS A 69 -6.39 4.67 -14.47
C LYS A 69 -5.78 5.14 -13.16
N LEU A 70 -4.72 4.49 -12.73
CA LEU A 70 -3.97 4.81 -11.52
C LEU A 70 -2.72 5.60 -11.89
N ARG A 71 -2.55 6.79 -11.30
CA ARG A 71 -1.38 7.64 -11.47
C ARG A 71 -0.56 7.67 -10.18
N CYS A 72 0.74 7.47 -10.29
CA CYS A 72 1.70 7.64 -9.20
C CYS A 72 2.24 9.08 -9.20
N VAL A 73 2.04 9.83 -8.12
CA VAL A 73 2.51 11.23 -8.00
C VAL A 73 3.81 11.33 -7.19
N LEU A 74 4.37 10.19 -6.79
CA LEU A 74 5.72 10.14 -6.24
C LEU A 74 6.76 10.69 -7.24
N VAL A 75 7.86 11.21 -6.70
CA VAL A 75 9.00 11.65 -7.52
C VAL A 75 9.56 10.47 -8.35
N PRO A 76 10.05 10.71 -9.59
CA PRO A 76 10.49 9.63 -10.47
C PRO A 76 11.61 8.72 -9.96
N LYS A 77 12.33 9.11 -8.90
CA LYS A 77 13.33 8.26 -8.22
C LYS A 77 12.73 7.29 -7.20
N SER A 78 11.51 7.54 -6.75
CA SER A 78 10.77 6.73 -5.79
C SER A 78 9.85 5.75 -6.51
N HIS A 79 9.39 4.74 -5.78
CA HIS A 79 8.45 3.75 -6.29
C HIS A 79 7.59 3.24 -5.14
N ALA A 80 6.46 2.65 -5.51
CA ALA A 80 5.62 1.89 -4.61
C ALA A 80 5.60 0.42 -5.02
N VAL A 81 5.34 -0.43 -4.04
CA VAL A 81 5.28 -1.89 -4.21
C VAL A 81 4.04 -2.45 -3.53
N ASN A 82 3.69 -3.68 -3.91
CA ASN A 82 2.58 -4.43 -3.32
C ASN A 82 1.26 -3.65 -3.37
N LEU A 83 1.01 -2.95 -4.48
CA LEU A 83 -0.23 -2.19 -4.63
C LEU A 83 -1.38 -3.18 -4.86
N ARG A 84 -2.45 -3.05 -4.09
CA ARG A 84 -3.66 -3.86 -4.19
C ARG A 84 -4.86 -2.95 -4.22
N ILE A 85 -5.60 -3.00 -5.31
CA ILE A 85 -6.81 -2.21 -5.53
C ILE A 85 -7.99 -3.16 -5.36
N HIS A 86 -8.75 -2.97 -4.28
CA HIS A 86 -9.97 -3.71 -4.01
C HIS A 86 -11.17 -2.88 -4.48
N LEU A 87 -11.83 -3.33 -5.54
CA LEU A 87 -13.03 -2.71 -6.10
C LEU A 87 -14.25 -3.62 -5.86
N PRO A 88 -15.18 -3.25 -4.96
CA PRO A 88 -16.49 -3.88 -4.87
C PRO A 88 -17.26 -3.80 -6.19
N VAL A 89 -17.93 -4.89 -6.57
CA VAL A 89 -18.77 -4.97 -7.78
C VAL A 89 -20.17 -5.50 -7.43
N PRO A 90 -21.17 -5.32 -8.33
CA PRO A 90 -22.52 -5.78 -8.06
C PRO A 90 -22.57 -7.28 -7.73
N LYS A 91 -23.37 -7.67 -6.75
CA LYS A 91 -23.44 -9.07 -6.27
C LYS A 91 -23.86 -10.06 -7.35
N THR A 92 -24.65 -9.61 -8.33
CA THR A 92 -25.14 -10.41 -9.46
C THR A 92 -24.13 -10.52 -10.61
N THR A 93 -22.89 -10.05 -10.44
CA THR A 93 -21.82 -10.25 -11.43
C THR A 93 -21.56 -11.75 -11.66
N LEU A 94 -21.65 -12.18 -12.92
CA LEU A 94 -21.44 -13.56 -13.36
C LEU A 94 -20.10 -13.74 -14.08
N ASN A 95 -19.87 -12.96 -15.13
CA ASN A 95 -18.68 -13.06 -15.96
C ASN A 95 -17.74 -11.88 -15.73
N PHE A 96 -16.44 -12.15 -15.82
CA PHE A 96 -15.35 -11.20 -15.66
C PHE A 96 -14.30 -11.42 -16.73
N SER A 97 -13.93 -10.35 -17.42
CA SER A 97 -12.74 -10.31 -18.26
C SER A 97 -11.97 -9.00 -18.02
N GLN A 98 -10.68 -9.02 -18.33
CA GLN A 98 -9.77 -7.93 -18.03
C GLN A 98 -8.82 -7.63 -19.19
N GLU A 99 -8.45 -6.37 -19.33
CA GLU A 99 -7.34 -5.92 -20.17
C GLU A 99 -6.45 -5.02 -19.32
N LEU A 100 -5.18 -5.40 -19.16
CA LEU A 100 -4.23 -4.75 -18.27
C LEU A 100 -3.14 -4.05 -19.09
N SER A 101 -2.69 -2.89 -18.62
CA SER A 101 -1.67 -2.09 -19.31
C SER A 101 -0.25 -2.67 -19.24
N SER A 102 0.01 -3.61 -18.32
CA SER A 102 1.30 -4.28 -18.16
C SER A 102 1.11 -5.76 -17.79
N PRO A 103 1.96 -6.67 -18.29
CA PRO A 103 1.88 -8.10 -18.01
C PRO A 103 2.17 -8.48 -16.56
N GLU A 104 2.83 -7.62 -15.79
CA GLU A 104 3.13 -7.86 -14.36
C GLU A 104 1.89 -7.67 -13.47
N GLN A 105 0.86 -7.01 -14.00
CA GLN A 105 -0.38 -6.79 -13.30
C GLN A 105 -1.25 -8.05 -13.37
N THR A 106 -2.02 -8.27 -12.32
CA THR A 106 -3.05 -9.32 -12.33
C THR A 106 -4.33 -8.75 -11.74
N ALA A 107 -5.48 -9.16 -12.23
CA ALA A 107 -6.72 -8.95 -11.51
C ALA A 107 -7.59 -10.21 -11.46
N VAL A 108 -8.27 -10.36 -10.34
CA VAL A 108 -9.09 -11.53 -10.02
C VAL A 108 -10.41 -11.06 -9.44
N LEU A 109 -11.52 -11.56 -9.98
CA LEU A 109 -12.83 -11.42 -9.34
C LEU A 109 -12.95 -12.44 -8.21
N GLN A 110 -13.07 -11.96 -6.98
CA GLN A 110 -13.28 -12.78 -5.80
C GLN A 110 -14.77 -13.15 -5.67
N PRO A 111 -15.15 -14.44 -5.79
CA PRO A 111 -16.56 -14.84 -5.80
C PRO A 111 -17.26 -14.58 -4.46
N THR A 112 -16.54 -14.74 -3.35
CA THR A 112 -17.09 -14.64 -1.98
C THR A 112 -17.35 -13.19 -1.57
N THR A 113 -16.38 -12.30 -1.83
CA THR A 113 -16.51 -10.87 -1.46
C THR A 113 -17.18 -10.04 -2.55
N LYS A 114 -17.38 -10.60 -3.75
CA LYS A 114 -17.88 -9.88 -4.94
C LYS A 114 -17.10 -8.60 -5.17
N SER A 115 -15.78 -8.74 -5.24
CA SER A 115 -14.85 -7.64 -5.50
C SER A 115 -13.78 -8.06 -6.49
N ILE A 116 -13.31 -7.10 -7.28
CA ILE A 116 -12.14 -7.25 -8.13
C ILE A 116 -10.92 -6.86 -7.31
N GLU A 117 -9.97 -7.77 -7.20
CA GLU A 117 -8.64 -7.53 -6.68
C GLU A 117 -7.68 -7.27 -7.83
N TRP A 118 -7.26 -6.02 -8.04
CA TRP A 118 -6.22 -5.66 -8.99
C TRP A 118 -4.88 -5.47 -8.28
N ILE A 119 -3.93 -6.33 -8.60
CA ILE A 119 -2.61 -6.40 -7.98
C ILE A 119 -1.60 -5.80 -8.96
N VAL A 120 -0.85 -4.82 -8.46
CA VAL A 120 0.26 -4.19 -9.16
C VAL A 120 1.51 -4.36 -8.30
N PRO A 121 2.44 -5.27 -8.68
CA PRO A 121 3.61 -5.57 -7.86
C PRO A 121 4.50 -4.35 -7.59
N ARG A 122 4.64 -3.48 -8.58
CA ARG A 122 5.48 -2.28 -8.52
C ARG A 122 4.94 -1.18 -9.42
N MET A 123 5.06 0.07 -8.96
CA MET A 123 4.76 1.25 -9.78
C MET A 123 5.78 2.37 -9.51
N GLN A 124 6.42 2.88 -10.57
CA GLN A 124 7.42 3.94 -10.48
C GLN A 124 6.75 5.31 -10.22
N GLY A 125 7.44 6.21 -9.53
CA GLY A 125 6.99 7.60 -9.42
C GLY A 125 6.83 8.29 -10.78
N GLY A 126 5.78 9.08 -10.92
CA GLY A 126 5.45 9.78 -12.17
C GLY A 126 4.84 8.90 -13.26
N SER A 127 4.71 7.58 -13.05
CA SER A 127 4.10 6.69 -14.03
C SER A 127 2.58 6.61 -13.88
N GLN A 128 1.94 5.98 -14.87
CA GLN A 128 0.52 5.68 -14.89
C GLN A 128 0.33 4.24 -15.36
N LEU A 129 -0.65 3.56 -14.77
CA LEU A 129 -1.10 2.24 -15.18
C LEU A 129 -2.63 2.27 -15.33
N SER A 130 -3.14 1.43 -16.21
CA SER A 130 -4.58 1.27 -16.41
C SER A 130 -5.01 -0.19 -16.45
N ALA A 131 -6.26 -0.42 -16.08
CA ALA A 131 -6.95 -1.69 -16.17
C ALA A 131 -8.37 -1.46 -16.68
N MET A 132 -8.81 -2.31 -17.60
CA MET A 132 -10.19 -2.37 -18.08
C MET A 132 -10.82 -3.66 -17.58
N PHE A 133 -11.93 -3.56 -16.86
CA PHE A 133 -12.72 -4.70 -16.42
C PHE A 133 -14.05 -4.72 -17.15
N LYS A 134 -14.39 -5.84 -17.77
CA LYS A 134 -15.69 -6.05 -18.41
C LYS A 134 -16.45 -7.10 -17.62
N LEU A 135 -17.63 -6.73 -17.18
CA LEU A 135 -18.50 -7.51 -16.31
C LEU A 135 -19.84 -7.75 -17.01
N GLU A 136 -20.40 -8.93 -16.78
CA GLU A 136 -21.79 -9.20 -17.11
C GLU A 136 -22.59 -9.31 -15.82
N VAL A 137 -23.58 -8.43 -15.69
CA VAL A 137 -24.42 -8.25 -14.51
C VAL A 137 -25.89 -8.34 -14.96
N PRO A 138 -26.47 -9.55 -15.01
CA PRO A 138 -27.85 -9.73 -15.42
C PRO A 138 -28.80 -8.94 -14.51
N GLY A 139 -29.79 -8.28 -15.12
CA GLY A 139 -30.76 -7.47 -14.37
C GLY A 139 -30.13 -6.26 -13.68
N LEU A 140 -29.05 -5.69 -14.25
CA LEU A 140 -28.41 -4.49 -13.72
C LEU A 140 -29.43 -3.37 -13.50
N THR A 141 -29.57 -2.95 -12.24
CA THR A 141 -30.39 -1.80 -11.84
C THR A 141 -29.51 -0.64 -11.43
N GLN A 142 -30.10 0.55 -11.34
CA GLN A 142 -29.44 1.73 -10.75
C GLN A 142 -28.98 1.48 -9.31
N ALA A 143 -29.71 0.67 -8.53
CA ALA A 143 -29.27 0.26 -7.20
C ALA A 143 -28.03 -0.65 -7.27
N GLY A 144 -27.99 -1.58 -8.22
CA GLY A 144 -26.82 -2.43 -8.46
C GLY A 144 -25.57 -1.64 -8.85
N LEU A 145 -25.70 -0.59 -9.67
CA LEU A 145 -24.57 0.29 -10.00
C LEU A 145 -23.99 1.01 -8.77
N ARG A 146 -24.83 1.34 -7.78
CA ARG A 146 -24.36 1.95 -6.52
C ARG A 146 -23.57 0.99 -5.65
N GLU A 147 -23.58 -0.31 -5.93
CA GLU A 147 -22.70 -1.29 -5.29
C GLU A 147 -21.25 -1.21 -5.82
N LEU A 148 -21.00 -0.44 -6.89
CA LEU A 148 -19.64 -0.19 -7.39
C LEU A 148 -18.89 0.77 -6.46
N GLY A 149 -17.87 0.26 -5.79
CA GLY A 149 -17.03 1.05 -4.90
C GLY A 149 -17.55 1.17 -3.46
N PRO A 150 -16.90 2.00 -2.62
CA PRO A 150 -15.67 2.74 -2.90
C PRO A 150 -14.48 1.80 -3.12
N VAL A 151 -13.47 2.30 -3.82
CA VAL A 151 -12.22 1.56 -4.07
C VAL A 151 -11.30 1.73 -2.87
N ASN A 152 -10.78 0.61 -2.36
CA ASN A 152 -9.72 0.62 -1.36
C ASN A 152 -8.38 0.35 -2.06
N LEU A 153 -7.36 1.11 -1.71
CA LEU A 153 -6.02 0.94 -2.24
C LEU A 153 -5.04 0.67 -1.09
N SER A 154 -4.38 -0.49 -1.14
CA SER A 154 -3.30 -0.85 -0.22
C SER A 154 -1.95 -0.78 -0.94
N PHE A 155 -0.89 -0.29 -0.30
CA PHE A 155 0.45 -0.19 -0.87
C PHE A 155 1.54 -0.08 0.20
N GLU A 156 2.79 -0.29 -0.23
CA GLU A 156 4.00 0.02 0.50
C GLU A 156 4.88 0.98 -0.30
N MET A 157 5.48 1.98 0.36
CA MET A 157 6.46 2.89 -0.23
C MET A 157 7.77 2.82 0.54
N PRO A 158 8.80 2.15 0.01
CA PRO A 158 10.12 2.14 0.61
C PRO A 158 10.82 3.49 0.43
N ALA A 159 11.65 3.86 1.39
CA ALA A 159 12.47 5.08 1.37
C ALA A 159 11.65 6.38 1.15
N HIS A 160 10.36 6.36 1.48
CA HIS A 160 9.46 7.51 1.39
C HIS A 160 8.74 7.71 2.73
N THR A 161 8.49 8.97 3.07
CA THR A 161 7.75 9.37 4.27
C THR A 161 6.69 10.39 3.89
N CYS A 162 5.43 10.13 4.26
CA CYS A 162 4.35 11.08 4.06
C CYS A 162 4.37 12.21 5.11
N SER A 163 4.98 11.97 6.28
CA SER A 163 5.05 12.95 7.37
C SER A 163 6.13 14.01 7.20
N GLY A 164 7.09 13.77 6.31
CA GLY A 164 8.32 14.55 6.25
C GLY A 164 9.29 14.26 7.42
N LEU A 165 8.96 13.33 8.33
CA LEU A 165 9.85 13.00 9.45
C LEU A 165 11.16 12.41 8.94
N GLN A 166 12.28 12.99 9.40
CA GLN A 166 13.62 12.55 9.08
C GLN A 166 14.44 12.40 10.35
N ILE A 167 15.00 11.20 10.56
CA ILE A 167 15.98 10.94 11.60
C ILE A 167 17.27 11.64 11.22
N ARG A 168 17.67 12.65 12.00
CA ARG A 168 18.92 13.39 11.78
C ARG A 168 20.11 12.76 12.49
N PHE A 169 19.92 12.33 13.74
CA PHE A 169 20.98 11.81 14.58
C PHE A 169 20.44 10.69 15.48
N LEU A 170 21.27 9.66 15.68
CA LEU A 170 21.07 8.63 16.70
C LEU A 170 22.32 8.65 17.59
N ARG A 171 22.17 9.10 18.84
CA ARG A 171 23.28 9.21 19.79
C ARG A 171 23.19 8.08 20.82
N PHE A 172 24.32 7.43 21.06
CA PHE A 172 24.49 6.47 22.15
C PHE A 172 25.27 7.14 23.28
N THR A 173 24.78 6.99 24.51
CA THR A 173 25.46 7.43 25.72
C THR A 173 25.70 6.19 26.58
N GLY A 174 26.94 5.71 26.61
CA GLY A 174 27.33 4.54 27.40
C GLY A 174 28.84 4.32 27.34
N PRO A 175 29.40 3.55 28.29
CA PRO A 175 30.84 3.30 28.40
C PRO A 175 31.40 2.32 27.35
N GLU A 176 30.57 1.87 26.40
CA GLU A 176 30.95 0.86 25.41
C GLU A 176 32.05 1.40 24.48
N PRO A 177 33.22 0.74 24.38
CA PRO A 177 34.33 1.19 23.56
C PRO A 177 34.02 1.11 22.06
N THR A 178 33.00 0.36 21.64
CA THR A 178 32.66 0.18 20.22
C THR A 178 31.25 0.66 19.89
N LEU A 179 31.15 1.51 18.86
CA LEU A 179 29.87 1.99 18.38
C LEU A 179 29.17 0.88 17.58
N PRO A 180 27.89 0.58 17.86
CA PRO A 180 27.14 -0.42 17.09
C PRO A 180 26.87 0.07 15.67
N HIS A 181 26.67 -0.87 14.75
CA HIS A 181 26.24 -0.58 13.39
C HIS A 181 24.86 0.11 13.39
N ARG A 182 24.70 1.15 12.58
CA ARG A 182 23.49 1.98 12.54
C ARG A 182 22.91 1.96 11.13
N TRP A 183 21.63 1.65 11.04
CA TRP A 183 20.88 1.78 9.80
C TRP A 183 19.51 2.39 10.09
N VAL A 184 18.97 3.08 9.10
CA VAL A 184 17.62 3.66 9.13
C VAL A 184 16.93 3.27 7.84
N ARG A 185 15.70 2.77 7.94
CA ARG A 185 14.83 2.53 6.79
C ARG A 185 13.51 3.24 7.04
N TYR A 186 13.05 3.97 6.03
CA TYR A 186 11.70 4.50 5.99
C TYR A 186 10.83 3.55 5.18
N VAL A 187 9.65 3.22 5.72
CA VAL A 187 8.62 2.49 5.01
C VAL A 187 7.30 3.18 5.34
N THR A 188 6.53 3.49 4.31
CA THR A 188 5.15 3.95 4.47
C THR A 188 4.21 2.86 4.01
N HIS A 189 3.29 2.47 4.88
CA HIS A 189 2.15 1.61 4.53
C HIS A 189 0.88 2.44 4.49
N SER A 190 -0.05 2.06 3.61
CA SER A 190 -1.42 2.55 3.64
C SER A 190 -2.24 1.79 4.67
N GLU A 191 -2.96 2.50 5.54
CA GLU A 191 -3.96 1.91 6.44
C GLU A 191 -5.37 2.05 5.85
N SER A 192 -5.79 3.28 5.53
CA SER A 192 -7.08 3.58 4.93
C SER A 192 -6.90 4.55 3.77
N TYR A 193 -6.92 4.03 2.55
CA TYR A 193 -6.87 4.83 1.32
C TYR A 193 -8.11 4.50 0.47
N VAL A 194 -9.14 5.31 0.65
CA VAL A 194 -10.47 5.08 0.06
C VAL A 194 -10.75 6.12 -1.01
N ILE A 195 -11.10 5.65 -2.21
CA ILE A 195 -11.42 6.49 -3.36
C ILE A 195 -12.87 6.21 -3.75
N ARG A 196 -13.72 7.23 -3.68
CA ARG A 196 -15.11 7.10 -4.11
C ARG A 196 -15.18 7.14 -5.63
N LEU A 197 -15.95 6.21 -6.19
CA LEU A 197 -16.29 6.21 -7.60
C LEU A 197 -17.53 7.08 -7.78
N ASN A 198 -17.46 8.04 -8.70
CA ASN A 198 -18.66 8.70 -9.19
C ASN A 198 -19.18 7.84 -10.36
N ALA A 199 -19.95 6.80 -10.04
CA ALA A 199 -20.84 6.20 -11.03
C ALA A 199 -21.96 7.23 -11.23
N GLY A 200 -22.03 7.81 -12.43
CA GLY A 200 -22.91 8.94 -12.76
C GLY A 200 -24.37 8.74 -12.40
#